data_AF-A0A0G0WE64-F1
#
_entry.id   AF-A0A0G0WE64-F1
#
_cell.length_a   1.000
_cell.length_b   1.000
_cell.length_c   1.000
_cell.angle_alpha   90.00
_cell.angle_beta   90.00
_cell.angle_gamma   90.00
#
_symmetry.space_group_name_H-M   'P 1'
#
loop_
_entity.id
_entity.type
_entity.pdbx_description
1 polymer ?
#
loop_
_entity_poly.entity_id
_entity_poly.type
_entity_poly.pdbx_seq_one_letter_code
_entity_poly.pdbx_strand_id
1 'polypeptide(L)'
;MTGRPPISEEEKENIVRKLEPHLKAGLSPRKACQQAQIPKSTFYDLYEEDPEFADKIDTIRSYLAVLTSNIFYVLISKIAAKIKDGGSLRREDLDFLKWFATNSKTTKEEFGERQELEVVDPHKEIRRIMKIIEESSDENQ
;
A
#
# COMPACT_ATOMS: atom_id res chain seq x y z
N MET A 1 14.45 15.92 -39.41
CA MET A 1 13.86 15.93 -38.06
C MET A 1 14.86 15.28 -37.12
N THR A 2 15.67 16.07 -36.43
CA THR A 2 16.58 15.57 -35.40
C THR A 2 15.75 15.37 -34.13
N GLY A 3 15.42 14.11 -33.83
CA GLY A 3 14.80 13.75 -32.57
C GLY A 3 15.71 14.11 -31.40
N ARG A 4 15.12 14.33 -30.21
CA ARG A 4 15.89 14.53 -28.99
C ARG A 4 16.79 13.30 -28.79
N PRO A 5 18.10 13.48 -28.49
CA PRO A 5 18.97 12.35 -28.27
C PRO A 5 18.44 11.49 -27.10
N PRO A 6 18.62 10.16 -27.17
CA PRO A 6 18.21 9.27 -26.08
C PRO A 6 18.93 9.66 -24.79
N ILE A 7 18.22 9.55 -23.67
CA ILE A 7 18.77 9.83 -22.34
C ILE A 7 19.90 8.84 -22.07
N SER A 8 21.06 9.35 -21.67
CA SER A 8 22.22 8.50 -21.39
C SER A 8 22.05 7.72 -20.07
N GLU A 9 22.77 6.62 -19.91
CA GLU A 9 22.78 5.86 -18.65
C GLU A 9 23.23 6.72 -17.45
N GLU A 10 24.17 7.64 -17.66
CA GLU A 10 24.61 8.58 -16.63
C GLU A 10 23.48 9.55 -16.22
N GLU A 11 22.70 10.03 -17.18
CA GLU A 11 21.54 10.88 -16.91
C GLU A 11 20.44 10.11 -16.16
N LYS A 12 20.19 8.85 -16.51
CA LYS A 12 19.24 7.99 -15.79
C LYS A 12 19.66 7.79 -14.34
N GLU A 13 20.92 7.48 -14.09
CA GLU A 13 21.44 7.30 -12.73
C GLU A 13 21.37 8.61 -11.92
N ASN A 14 21.62 9.75 -12.56
CA ASN A 14 21.43 11.07 -11.94
C ASN A 14 19.96 11.35 -11.60
N ILE A 15 19.02 10.94 -12.44
CA ILE A 15 17.58 11.00 -12.17
C ILE A 15 17.24 10.16 -10.93
N VAL A 16 17.71 8.90 -10.87
CA VAL A 16 17.50 8.00 -9.72
C VAL A 16 18.02 8.64 -8.44
N ARG A 17 19.27 9.13 -8.43
CA ARG A 17 19.88 9.79 -7.26
C ARG A 17 19.09 10.98 -6.75
N LYS A 18 18.52 11.80 -7.64
CA LYS A 18 17.70 12.95 -7.26
C LYS A 18 16.34 12.53 -6.70
N LEU A 19 15.73 11.49 -7.25
CA LEU A 19 14.43 10.99 -6.78
C LEU A 19 14.52 10.22 -5.47
N GLU A 20 15.63 9.51 -5.24
CA GLU A 20 15.84 8.60 -4.12
C GLU A 20 15.42 9.17 -2.74
N PRO A 21 15.92 10.34 -2.28
CA PRO A 21 15.57 10.86 -0.96
C PRO A 21 14.06 11.13 -0.81
N HIS A 22 13.40 11.55 -1.88
CA HIS A 22 11.98 11.88 -1.89
C HIS A 22 11.10 10.62 -1.91
N LEU A 23 11.51 9.62 -2.68
CA LEU A 23 10.82 8.33 -2.72
C LEU A 23 11.00 7.58 -1.39
N LYS A 24 12.20 7.60 -0.80
CA LYS A 24 12.45 7.04 0.55
C LYS A 24 11.66 7.75 1.64
N ALA A 25 11.33 9.02 1.47
CA ALA A 25 10.43 9.75 2.37
C ALA A 25 8.94 9.37 2.19
N GLY A 26 8.61 8.44 1.28
CA GLY A 26 7.25 7.96 1.05
C GLY A 26 6.44 8.84 0.11
N LEU A 27 7.06 9.76 -0.62
CA LEU A 27 6.35 10.56 -1.61
C LEU A 27 5.98 9.70 -2.82
N SER A 28 4.78 9.94 -3.35
CA SER A 28 4.37 9.36 -4.64
C SER A 28 5.34 9.79 -5.77
N PRO A 29 5.54 8.99 -6.83
CA PRO A 29 6.43 9.33 -7.94
C PRO A 29 6.22 10.74 -8.51
N ARG A 30 4.96 11.15 -8.69
CA ARG A 30 4.60 12.50 -9.13
C ARG A 30 5.15 13.61 -8.21
N LYS A 31 5.00 13.45 -6.90
CA LYS A 31 5.50 14.42 -5.89
C LYS A 31 7.01 14.40 -5.82
N ALA A 32 7.63 13.21 -5.88
CA ALA A 32 9.09 13.08 -5.91
C ALA A 32 9.70 13.78 -7.13
N CYS A 33 9.11 13.62 -8.31
CA CYS A 33 9.51 14.34 -9.53
C CYS A 33 9.42 15.86 -9.36
N GLN A 34 8.34 16.35 -8.74
CA GLN A 34 8.18 17.78 -8.48
C GLN A 34 9.29 18.33 -7.55
N GLN A 35 9.61 17.61 -6.47
CA GLN A 35 10.67 18.01 -5.53
C GLN A 35 12.07 17.95 -6.17
N ALA A 36 12.31 16.93 -6.98
CA ALA A 36 13.56 16.72 -7.68
C ALA A 36 13.71 17.56 -8.97
N GLN A 37 12.70 18.36 -9.32
CA GLN A 37 12.64 19.15 -10.56
C GLN A 37 12.82 18.30 -11.83
N ILE A 38 12.28 17.08 -11.82
CA ILE A 38 12.29 16.16 -12.96
C ILE A 38 10.93 16.22 -13.66
N PRO A 39 10.87 16.38 -15.00
CA PRO A 39 9.63 16.31 -15.74
C PRO A 39 8.95 14.95 -15.54
N LYS A 40 7.66 14.96 -15.16
CA LYS A 40 6.90 13.72 -14.93
C LYS A 40 6.89 12.79 -16.14
N SER A 41 6.84 13.35 -17.36
CA SER A 41 6.81 12.56 -18.60
C SER A 41 8.10 11.76 -18.71
N THR A 42 9.26 12.42 -18.57
CA THR A 42 10.57 11.77 -18.58
C THR A 42 10.66 10.62 -17.59
N PHE A 43 10.11 10.77 -16.38
CA PHE A 43 10.08 9.68 -15.41
C PHE A 43 9.22 8.50 -15.88
N TYR A 44 8.00 8.74 -16.34
CA TYR A 44 7.09 7.66 -16.75
C TYR A 44 7.54 6.99 -18.05
N ASP A 45 8.06 7.77 -19.01
CA ASP A 45 8.66 7.24 -20.24
C ASP A 45 9.81 6.27 -19.87
N LEU A 46 10.74 6.69 -19.00
CA LEU A 46 11.82 5.82 -18.53
C LEU A 46 11.33 4.60 -17.74
N TYR A 47 10.31 4.77 -16.90
CA TYR A 47 9.77 3.67 -16.10
C TYR A 47 9.03 2.62 -16.94
N GLU A 48 8.42 3.01 -18.06
CA GLU A 48 7.74 2.11 -18.98
C GLU A 48 8.71 1.44 -19.97
N GLU A 49 9.73 2.18 -20.44
CA GLU A 49 10.65 1.74 -21.50
C GLU A 49 11.91 1.04 -20.98
N ASP A 50 12.33 1.30 -19.73
CA ASP A 50 13.57 0.77 -19.14
C ASP A 50 13.30 -0.04 -17.86
N PRO A 51 13.31 -1.39 -17.96
CA PRO A 51 13.09 -2.27 -16.82
C PRO A 51 14.11 -2.09 -15.68
N GLU A 52 15.38 -1.77 -15.99
CA GLU A 52 16.40 -1.58 -14.95
C GLU A 52 16.11 -0.30 -14.14
N PHE A 53 15.71 0.77 -14.83
CA PHE A 53 15.26 1.99 -14.18
C PHE A 53 14.02 1.72 -13.31
N ALA A 54 13.04 0.97 -13.83
CA ALA A 54 11.83 0.63 -13.08
C ALA A 54 12.14 -0.17 -11.80
N ASP A 55 12.99 -1.19 -11.90
CA ASP A 55 13.41 -2.02 -10.76
C ASP A 55 14.12 -1.20 -9.68
N LYS A 56 15.01 -0.28 -10.07
CA LYS A 56 15.68 0.64 -9.13
C LYS A 56 14.65 1.51 -8.40
N ILE A 57 13.70 2.09 -9.14
CA ILE A 57 12.66 2.94 -8.55
C ILE A 57 11.76 2.15 -7.60
N ASP A 58 11.32 0.95 -7.96
CA ASP A 58 10.45 0.13 -7.10
C ASP A 58 11.17 -0.39 -5.86
N THR A 59 12.46 -0.70 -5.98
CA THR A 59 13.33 -0.99 -4.84
C THR A 59 13.36 0.18 -3.86
N ILE A 60 13.59 1.40 -4.37
CA ILE A 60 13.62 2.61 -3.54
C ILE A 60 12.26 2.86 -2.88
N ARG A 61 11.15 2.71 -3.63
CA ARG A 61 9.78 2.91 -3.11
C ARG A 61 9.41 1.90 -2.03
N SER A 62 10.00 0.71 -2.06
CA SER A 62 9.81 -0.32 -1.05
C SER A 62 10.54 -0.04 0.26
N TYR A 63 11.43 0.96 0.31
CA TYR A 63 12.26 1.27 1.47
C TYR A 63 11.47 1.43 2.78
N LEU A 64 10.39 2.21 2.78
CA LEU A 64 9.59 2.40 4.00
C LEU A 64 8.89 1.12 4.45
N ALA A 65 8.43 0.29 3.52
CA ALA A 65 7.80 -0.98 3.84
C ALA A 65 8.82 -1.92 4.50
N VAL A 66 10.04 -1.99 3.97
CA VAL A 66 11.15 -2.78 4.54
C VAL A 66 11.54 -2.26 5.92
N LEU A 67 11.74 -0.94 6.06
CA LEU A 67 12.11 -0.31 7.33
C LEU A 67 11.04 -0.59 8.41
N THR A 68 9.77 -0.41 8.07
CA THR A 68 8.65 -0.63 8.99
C THR A 68 8.53 -2.10 9.39
N SER A 69 8.71 -3.02 8.43
CA SER A 69 8.70 -4.47 8.69
C SER A 69 9.81 -4.87 9.67
N ASN A 70 11.01 -4.29 9.52
CA ASN A 70 12.12 -4.52 10.44
C ASN A 70 11.82 -4.01 11.85
N ILE A 71 11.19 -2.84 11.97
CA ILE A 71 10.75 -2.30 13.27
C ILE A 71 9.78 -3.28 13.94
N PHE A 72 8.77 -3.76 13.21
CA PHE A 72 7.82 -4.73 13.75
C PHE A 72 8.49 -6.04 14.16
N TYR A 73 9.40 -6.58 13.35
CA TYR A 73 10.17 -7.77 13.69
C TYR A 73 10.92 -7.60 15.03
N VAL A 74 11.62 -6.48 15.22
CA VAL A 74 12.34 -6.19 16.47
C VAL A 74 11.38 -6.12 17.66
N LEU A 75 10.22 -5.46 17.49
CA LEU A 75 9.22 -5.34 18.56
C LEU A 75 8.64 -6.70 18.94
N ILE A 76 8.24 -7.52 17.97
CA ILE A 76 7.72 -8.87 18.19
C ILE A 76 8.78 -9.74 18.87
N SER A 77 10.04 -9.66 18.42
CA SER A 77 11.15 -10.42 19.01
C SER A 77 11.39 -10.06 20.47
N LYS A 78 11.31 -8.77 20.82
CA LYS A 78 11.41 -8.30 22.21
C LYS A 78 10.26 -8.84 23.07
N ILE A 79 9.05 -8.84 22.55
CA ILE A 79 7.88 -9.39 23.26
C ILE A 79 8.05 -10.91 23.44
N ALA A 80 8.48 -11.64 22.40
CA ALA A 80 8.73 -13.07 22.48
C ALA A 80 9.81 -13.43 23.52
N ALA A 81 10.91 -12.68 23.57
CA ALA A 81 11.94 -12.85 24.59
C ALA A 81 11.39 -12.63 26.00
N LYS A 82 10.59 -11.57 26.20
CA LYS A 82 9.96 -11.28 27.49
C LYS A 82 9.05 -12.42 27.97
N ILE A 83 8.28 -13.02 27.07
CA ILE A 83 7.44 -14.19 27.38
C ILE A 83 8.32 -15.38 27.79
N LYS A 84 9.37 -15.66 27.01
CA LYS A 84 10.30 -16.76 27.25
C LYS A 84 10.96 -16.68 28.63
N ASP A 85 11.30 -15.47 29.06
CA ASP A 85 11.94 -15.22 30.35
C ASP A 85 10.95 -15.19 31.52
N GLY A 86 9.68 -15.55 31.30
CA GLY A 86 8.62 -15.56 32.32
C GLY A 86 8.09 -14.16 32.68
N GLY A 87 8.42 -13.14 31.90
CA GLY A 87 7.98 -11.77 32.10
C GLY A 87 6.50 -11.58 31.76
N SER A 88 5.81 -10.74 32.54
CA SER A 88 4.41 -10.40 32.28
C SER A 88 4.27 -9.37 31.15
N LEU A 89 3.40 -9.64 30.18
CA LEU A 89 3.09 -8.69 29.12
C LEU A 89 2.26 -7.53 29.65
N ARG A 90 2.58 -6.32 29.17
CA ARG A 90 1.73 -5.15 29.43
C ARG A 90 0.58 -5.13 28.44
N ARG A 91 -0.44 -4.32 28.73
CA ARG A 91 -1.59 -4.14 27.84
C ARG A 91 -1.17 -3.66 26.45
N GLU A 92 -0.20 -2.76 26.36
CA GLU A 92 0.31 -2.25 25.09
C GLU A 92 0.98 -3.34 24.24
N ASP A 93 1.67 -4.29 24.89
CA ASP A 93 2.29 -5.42 24.21
C ASP A 93 1.20 -6.32 23.58
N LEU A 94 0.11 -6.56 24.32
CA LEU A 94 -1.04 -7.36 23.86
C LEU A 94 -1.83 -6.65 22.76
N ASP A 95 -2.10 -5.35 22.92
CA ASP A 95 -2.83 -4.54 21.94
C ASP A 95 -2.05 -4.47 20.62
N PHE A 96 -0.73 -4.31 20.68
CA PHE A 96 0.14 -4.38 19.51
C PHE A 96 0.11 -5.74 18.83
N LEU A 97 0.25 -6.85 19.56
CA LEU A 97 0.21 -8.19 18.99
C LEU A 97 -1.14 -8.49 18.32
N LYS A 98 -2.25 -8.09 18.96
CA LYS A 98 -3.60 -8.27 18.41
C LYS A 98 -3.77 -7.48 17.13
N TRP A 99 -3.35 -6.21 17.11
CA TRP A 99 -3.40 -5.39 15.91
C TRP A 99 -2.54 -5.97 14.79
N PHE A 100 -1.30 -6.36 15.10
CA PHE A 100 -0.38 -6.92 14.12
C PHE A 100 -0.94 -8.22 13.51
N ALA A 101 -1.44 -9.14 14.34
CA ALA A 101 -2.01 -10.41 13.88
C ALA A 101 -3.15 -10.19 12.87
N THR A 102 -4.03 -9.23 13.14
CA THR A 102 -5.24 -8.99 12.35
C THR A 102 -5.04 -8.08 11.14
N ASN A 103 -4.01 -7.22 11.13
CA ASN A 103 -3.83 -6.19 10.09
C ASN A 103 -2.58 -6.39 9.22
N SER A 104 -1.56 -7.11 9.71
CA SER A 104 -0.35 -7.35 8.92
C SER A 104 -0.63 -8.26 7.73
N LYS A 105 -0.07 -7.93 6.56
CA LYS A 105 -0.17 -8.79 5.36
C LYS A 105 0.31 -10.22 5.61
N THR A 106 1.24 -10.41 6.54
CA THR A 106 1.87 -11.71 6.82
C THR A 106 1.04 -12.65 7.70
N THR A 107 0.01 -12.13 8.38
CA THR A 107 -0.77 -12.91 9.38
C THR A 107 -2.28 -12.69 9.29
N LYS A 108 -2.72 -11.68 8.51
CA LYS A 108 -4.14 -11.36 8.41
C LYS A 108 -4.96 -12.49 7.76
N GLU A 109 -4.35 -13.38 6.97
CA GLU A 109 -5.11 -14.45 6.31
C GLU A 109 -5.57 -15.49 7.33
N GLU A 110 -4.79 -15.67 8.38
CA GLU A 110 -5.00 -16.63 9.46
C GLU A 110 -5.84 -16.02 10.59
N PHE A 111 -5.62 -14.75 10.91
CA PHE A 111 -6.20 -14.10 12.10
C PHE A 111 -7.09 -12.89 11.81
N GLY A 112 -7.15 -12.42 10.57
CA GLY A 112 -7.99 -11.28 10.18
C GLY A 112 -9.48 -11.63 10.16
N GLU A 113 -10.31 -10.59 10.24
CA GLU A 113 -11.76 -10.75 10.10
C GLU A 113 -12.10 -11.21 8.69
N ARG A 114 -12.73 -12.38 8.58
CA ARG A 114 -13.33 -12.83 7.33
C ARG A 114 -14.60 -12.03 7.12
N GLN A 115 -14.58 -11.09 6.18
CA GLN A 115 -15.82 -10.52 5.68
C GLN A 115 -16.57 -11.63 4.96
N GLU A 116 -17.64 -12.13 5.57
CA GLU A 116 -18.66 -12.85 4.83
C GLU A 116 -19.25 -11.85 3.85
N LEU A 117 -18.92 -12.01 2.56
CA LEU A 117 -19.64 -11.33 1.51
C LEU A 117 -21.08 -11.83 1.60
N GLU A 118 -21.98 -11.00 2.14
CA GLU A 118 -23.41 -11.24 1.99
C GLU A 118 -23.68 -11.32 0.49
N VAL A 119 -23.87 -12.54 -0.01
CA VAL A 119 -24.36 -12.78 -1.35
C VAL A 119 -25.79 -12.26 -1.34
N VAL A 120 -25.97 -11.02 -1.76
CA VAL A 120 -27.29 -10.42 -1.96
C VAL A 120 -27.97 -11.28 -3.02
N ASP A 121 -28.97 -12.08 -2.62
CA ASP A 121 -29.83 -12.82 -3.54
C ASP A 121 -30.54 -11.80 -4.44
N PRO A 122 -30.22 -11.72 -5.74
CA PRO A 122 -30.78 -10.71 -6.63
C PRO A 122 -32.31 -10.77 -6.67
N HIS A 123 -32.90 -11.96 -6.50
CA HIS A 123 -34.35 -12.12 -6.49
C HIS A 123 -35.01 -11.61 -5.21
N LYS A 124 -34.29 -11.59 -4.07
CA LYS A 124 -34.78 -10.94 -2.84
C LYS A 124 -34.70 -9.43 -2.96
N GLU A 125 -33.62 -8.90 -3.53
CA GLU A 125 -33.45 -7.46 -3.66
C GLU A 125 -34.41 -6.86 -4.70
N ILE A 126 -34.63 -7.55 -5.83
CA ILE A 126 -35.66 -7.16 -6.81
C ILE A 126 -37.05 -7.16 -6.16
N ARG A 127 -37.39 -8.17 -5.35
CA ARG A 127 -38.68 -8.21 -4.63
C ARG A 127 -38.83 -7.07 -3.64
N ARG A 128 -37.75 -6.72 -2.93
CA ARG A 128 -37.73 -5.58 -2.00
C ARG A 128 -37.97 -4.28 -2.74
N ILE A 129 -37.30 -4.07 -3.87
CA ILE A 129 -37.44 -2.85 -4.70
C ILE A 129 -38.86 -2.75 -5.27
N MET A 130 -39.42 -3.85 -5.78
CA MET A 130 -40.81 -3.84 -6.29
C MET A 130 -41.81 -3.46 -5.20
N LYS A 131 -41.64 -4.01 -3.99
CA LYS A 131 -42.51 -3.68 -2.85
C LYS A 131 -42.46 -2.20 -2.49
N ILE A 132 -41.27 -1.58 -2.50
CA ILE A 132 -41.11 -0.14 -2.24
C ILE A 132 -41.79 0.70 -3.33
N ILE A 133 -41.69 0.28 -4.59
CA ILE A 133 -42.34 0.98 -5.71
C ILE A 133 -43.87 0.92 -5.57
N GLU A 134 -44.42 -0.25 -5.25
CA GLU A 134 -45.86 -0.43 -5.01
C GLU A 134 -46.34 0.46 -3.86
N GLU A 135 -45.66 0.43 -2.70
CA GLU A 135 -46.01 1.25 -1.54
C GLU A 135 -45.93 2.76 -1.84
N SER A 136 -44.97 3.21 -2.65
CA SER A 136 -44.85 4.63 -3.06
C SER A 136 -45.89 5.07 -4.11
N SER A 137 -46.50 4.12 -4.82
CA SER A 137 -47.53 4.38 -5.84
C SER A 137 -48.90 4.58 -5.20
N ASP A 138 -49.15 3.90 -4.08
CA ASP A 138 -50.41 3.96 -3.33
C ASP A 138 -50.53 5.21 -2.45
N GLU A 139 -49.43 5.85 -2.05
CA GLU A 139 -49.42 7.10 -1.27
C GLU A 139 -49.71 8.38 -2.10
N ASN A 140 -49.80 8.27 -3.43
CA ASN A 140 -50.06 9.40 -4.35
C ASN A 140 -51.46 9.38 -4.99
N GLN A 141 -52.41 8.60 -4.46
CA GLN A 141 -53.84 8.64 -4.80
C GLN A 141 -54.67 9.23 -3.66
#